data_AF-A0A6V8PN86-F1
#
_entry.id   AF-A0A6V8PN86-F1
#
_cell.length_a   1.000
_cell.length_b   1.000
_cell.length_c   1.000
_cell.angle_alpha   90.00
_cell.angle_beta   90.00
_cell.angle_gamma   90.00
#
_symmetry.space_group_name_H-M   'P 1'
#
loop_
_entity.id
_entity.type
_entity.pdbx_description
1 polymer ?
#
loop_
_entity_poly.entity_id
_entity_poly.type
_entity_poly.pdbx_seq_one_letter_code
_entity_poly.pdbx_strand_id
1 'polypeptide(L)' 'MTTVNIHEAKTHFSRLLSRVEGGEEITIAKAGKPIAMIVPL' A
#
# COMPACT_ATOMS: atom_id res chain seq x y z
N MET A 1 -9.43 4.45 -2.31
CA MET A 1 -8.41 3.76 -3.12
C MET A 1 -7.13 4.59 -3.07
N THR A 2 -6.17 4.19 -2.24
CA THR A 2 -4.93 4.95 -2.04
C THR A 2 -3.79 4.27 -2.78
N THR A 3 -3.02 5.07 -3.53
CA THR A 3 -1.84 4.59 -4.23
C THR A 3 -0.59 5.17 -3.58
N VAL A 4 0.35 4.32 -3.18
CA VAL A 4 1.63 4.74 -2.60
C VAL A 4 2.79 4.18 -3.42
N ASN A 5 3.90 4.92 -3.47
CA ASN A 5 5.09 4.45 -4.15
C ASN A 5 5.83 3.39 -3.32
N ILE A 6 6.53 2.47 -3.96
CA ILE A 6 7.29 1.40 -3.30
C ILE A 6 8.32 1.93 -2.30
N HIS A 7 8.88 3.12 -2.53
CA HIS A 7 9.82 3.77 -1.63
C HIS A 7 9.19 4.20 -0.30
N GLU A 8 7.96 4.70 -0.36
CA GLU A 8 7.19 5.03 0.83
C GLU A 8 6.70 3.75 1.51
N ALA A 9 6.22 2.79 0.71
CA ALA A 9 5.70 1.53 1.20
C ALA A 9 6.74 0.75 2.01
N LYS A 10 7.98 0.64 1.54
CA LYS A 10 9.06 -0.04 2.29
C LYS A 10 9.41 0.66 3.62
N THR A 11 9.19 1.97 3.70
CA THR A 11 9.57 2.79 4.87
C THR A 11 8.45 2.78 5.91
N HIS A 12 7.19 2.77 5.48
CA HIS A 12 6.01 2.89 6.34
C HIS A 12 5.10 1.66 6.27
N PHE A 13 5.66 0.48 5.95
CA PHE A 13 4.88 -0.71 5.66
C PHE A 13 3.93 -1.08 6.81
N SER A 14 4.40 -1.06 8.05
CA SER A 14 3.58 -1.36 9.23
C SER A 14 2.37 -0.42 9.37
N ARG A 15 2.52 0.87 9.05
CA ARG A 15 1.40 1.83 9.07
C ARG A 15 0.40 1.53 7.96
N LEU A 16 0.87 1.14 6.79
CA LEU A 16 0.00 0.74 5.68
C LEU A 16 -0.77 -0.53 6.05
N LEU A 17 -0.14 -1.49 6.72
CA LEU A 17 -0.84 -2.69 7.20
C LEU A 17 -1.93 -2.36 8.22
N SER A 18 -1.69 -1.48 9.20
CA SER A 18 -2.74 -1.09 10.15
C SER A 18 -3.96 -0.44 9.48
N ARG A 19 -3.74 0.28 8.36
CA ARG A 19 -4.83 0.83 7.56
C ARG A 19 -5.60 -0.26 6.82
N VAL A 20 -4.87 -1.23 6.27
CA VAL A 20 -5.46 -2.39 5.59
C VAL A 20 -6.23 -3.27 6.57
N GLU A 21 -5.73 -3.49 7.79
CA GLU A 21 -6.47 -4.16 8.87
C GLU A 21 -7.79 -3.46 9.19
N GLY A 22 -7.86 -2.13 9.01
CA GLY A 22 -9.07 -1.33 9.12
C GLY A 22 -10.04 -1.43 7.93
N GLY A 23 -9.73 -2.26 6.93
CA GLY A 23 -10.55 -2.45 5.72
C GLY A 23 -10.13 -1.61 4.52
N GLU A 24 -8.99 -0.92 4.56
CA GLU A 24 -8.51 -0.12 3.44
C GLU A 24 -7.79 -0.98 2.38
N GLU A 25 -8.03 -0.69 1.09
CA GLU A 25 -7.26 -1.27 -0.01
C GLU A 25 -6.23 -0.27 -0.54
N ILE A 26 -4.97 -0.71 -0.61
CA ILE A 26 -3.83 0.15 -0.96
C ILE A 26 -3.08 -0.43 -2.16
N THR A 27 -2.97 0.37 -3.22
CA THR A 27 -2.15 0.03 -4.41
C THR A 27 -0.72 0.50 -4.21
N ILE A 28 0.25 -0.39 -4.47
CA ILE A 28 1.67 -0.05 -4.49
C ILE A 28 2.10 0.17 -5.94
N ALA A 29 2.73 1.31 -6.20
CA ALA A 29 3.27 1.68 -7.50
C ALA A 29 4.80 1.78 -7.48
N LYS A 30 5.43 1.59 -8.65
CA LYS A 30 6.86 1.84 -8.90
C LYS A 30 6.99 2.69 -10.17
N ALA A 31 7.58 3.88 -10.04
CA ALA A 31 7.71 4.83 -11.15
C ALA A 31 6.37 5.12 -11.85
N GLY A 32 5.30 5.31 -11.06
CA GLY A 32 3.96 5.60 -11.56
C GLY A 32 3.18 4.39 -12.09
N LYS A 33 3.79 3.21 -12.15
CA LYS A 33 3.12 1.96 -12.58
C LYS A 33 2.67 1.14 -11.37
N PRO A 34 1.39 0.75 -11.26
CA PRO A 34 0.94 -0.14 -10.20
C PRO A 34 1.60 -1.52 -10.35
N ILE A 35 2.06 -2.09 -9.24
CA ILE A 35 2.79 -3.38 -9.22
C ILE A 35 2.25 -4.38 -8.19
N ALA A 36 1.53 -3.90 -7.17
CA ALA A 36 0.92 -4.75 -6.15
C ALA A 36 -0.28 -4.05 -5.52
N MET A 37 -1.11 -4.80 -4.83
CA MET A 37 -2.20 -4.30 -4.00
C MET A 37 -2.16 -5.03 -2.66
N ILE A 38 -2.32 -4.28 -1.58
CA ILE A 38 -2.44 -4.80 -0.22
C ILE A 38 -3.93 -4.72 0.13
N VAL A 39 -4.51 -5.86 0.47
CA VAL A 39 -5.92 -6.02 0.82
C VAL A 39 -6.05 -6.72 2.17
N PRO A 40 -7.13 -6.48 2.92
CA PRO A 40 -7.43 -7.25 4.12
C PRO A 40 -7.60 -8.73 3.77
N LEU A 41 -7.28 -9.61 4.73
CA LEU A 41 -7.56 -11.06 4.62
C LEU A 41 -8.98 -11.36 5.10
#